data_AF-A0A923YWG1-F1
#
_entry.id   AF-A0A923YWG1-F1
#
_cell.length_a   1.000
_cell.length_b   1.000
_cell.length_c   1.000
_cell.angle_alpha   90.00
_cell.angle_beta   90.00
_cell.angle_gamma   90.00
#
_symmetry.space_group_name_H-M   'P 1'
#
loop_
_entity.id
_entity.type
_entity.pdbx_description
1 polymer ?
#
loop_
_entity_poly.entity_id
_entity_poly.type
_entity_poly.pdbx_seq_one_letter_code
_entity_poly.pdbx_strand_id
1 'polypeptide(L)'
;MKGDARALTQLAPGIRLVLLYGPDTSASADHARSVARRFPDADGELVIAAASLTGDPAALVAAASEIPMFGGTRVIRVDDAGEDVLGAVSQLLDAAVTSPVVIVAGA
;
A
#
# COMPACT_ATOMS: atom_id res chain seq x y z
N MET A 1 17.35 -9.32 -6.51
CA MET A 1 16.24 -10.32 -6.52
C MET A 1 15.11 -9.72 -7.34
N LYS A 2 15.00 -10.05 -8.64
CA LYS A 2 13.94 -9.53 -9.53
C LYS A 2 12.69 -10.37 -9.24
N GLY A 3 11.74 -9.83 -8.49
CA GLY A 3 10.47 -10.51 -8.23
C GLY A 3 9.68 -10.63 -9.53
N ASP A 4 9.35 -11.85 -9.93
CA ASP A 4 8.50 -12.11 -11.09
C ASP A 4 7.13 -11.46 -10.86
N ALA A 5 6.76 -10.48 -11.69
CA ALA A 5 5.45 -9.81 -11.61
C ALA A 5 4.26 -10.78 -11.77
N ARG A 6 4.50 -11.97 -12.33
CA ARG A 6 3.54 -13.09 -12.41
C ARG A 6 3.34 -13.83 -11.08
N ALA A 7 4.29 -13.79 -10.15
CA ALA A 7 4.15 -14.45 -8.85
C ALA A 7 3.11 -13.77 -7.94
N LEU A 8 2.72 -12.52 -8.26
CA LEU A 8 1.70 -11.77 -7.53
C LEU A 8 0.26 -12.18 -7.90
N THR A 9 0.05 -13.34 -8.53
CA THR A 9 -1.28 -13.76 -9.05
C THR A 9 -2.32 -13.93 -7.93
N GLN A 10 -1.88 -14.23 -6.70
CA GLN A 10 -2.72 -14.24 -5.51
C GLN A 10 -1.84 -13.86 -4.30
N LEU A 11 -2.19 -12.78 -3.61
CA LEU A 11 -1.49 -12.38 -2.39
C LEU A 11 -1.81 -13.38 -1.27
N ALA A 12 -0.78 -13.84 -0.56
CA ALA A 12 -0.98 -14.76 0.56
C ALA A 12 -1.84 -14.11 1.66
N PRO A 13 -2.67 -14.90 2.38
CA PRO A 13 -3.38 -14.40 3.55
C PRO A 13 -2.39 -13.80 4.57
N GLY A 14 -2.62 -12.55 4.99
CA GLY A 14 -1.76 -11.86 5.96
C GLY A 14 -0.72 -10.91 5.36
N ILE A 15 -0.64 -10.76 4.04
CA ILE A 15 0.15 -9.67 3.44
C ILE A 15 -0.53 -8.34 3.76
N ARG A 16 0.13 -7.54 4.61
CA ARG A 16 -0.33 -6.20 5.03
C ARG A 16 0.25 -5.08 4.18
N LEU A 17 1.43 -5.31 3.60
CA LEU A 17 2.19 -4.29 2.87
C LEU A 17 2.83 -4.89 1.62
N VAL A 18 2.69 -4.19 0.49
CA VAL A 18 3.42 -4.46 -0.76
C VAL A 18 4.21 -3.22 -1.13
N LEU A 19 5.53 -3.33 -1.23
CA LEU A 19 6.40 -2.27 -1.75
C LEU A 19 6.74 -2.55 -3.21
N LEU A 20 6.44 -1.60 -4.08
CA LEU A 20 6.83 -1.59 -5.49
C LEU A 20 7.92 -0.53 -5.66
N TYR A 21 9.12 -0.98 -5.99
CA TYR A 21 10.28 -0.14 -6.18
C TYR A 21 10.89 -0.37 -7.56
N GLY A 22 11.10 0.70 -8.32
CA GLY A 22 11.74 0.62 -9.63
C GLY A 22 12.17 1.99 -10.18
N PRO A 23 13.02 1.98 -11.23
CA PRO A 23 13.51 3.21 -11.89
C PRO A 23 12.46 3.86 -12.81
N ASP A 24 11.29 3.24 -12.97
CA ASP A 24 10.16 3.78 -13.74
C ASP A 24 8.95 3.86 -12.80
N THR A 25 8.63 5.08 -12.41
CA THR A 25 7.51 5.38 -11.51
C THR A 25 6.15 5.14 -12.16
N SER A 26 6.04 5.33 -13.48
CA SER A 26 4.80 5.08 -14.22
C SER A 26 4.50 3.59 -14.29
N ALA A 27 5.52 2.78 -14.60
CA ALA A 27 5.39 1.33 -14.57
C ALA A 27 5.09 0.82 -13.15
N SER A 28 5.72 1.41 -12.12
CA SER A 28 5.47 1.03 -10.72
C SER A 28 4.05 1.37 -10.27
N ALA A 29 3.52 2.54 -10.66
CA ALA A 29 2.15 2.94 -10.41
C ALA A 29 1.12 2.02 -11.10
N ASP A 30 1.38 1.61 -12.35
CA ASP A 30 0.51 0.69 -13.06
C ASP A 30 0.52 -0.72 -12.44
N HIS A 31 1.68 -1.18 -11.97
CA HIS A 31 1.76 -2.39 -11.15
C HIS A 31 1.00 -2.24 -9.84
N ALA A 32 1.07 -1.08 -9.18
CA ALA A 32 0.36 -0.82 -7.93
C ALA A 32 -1.15 -0.95 -8.10
N ARG A 33 -1.71 -0.31 -9.14
CA ARG A 33 -3.12 -0.47 -9.51
C ARG A 33 -3.46 -1.92 -9.83
N SER A 34 -2.58 -2.63 -10.52
CA SER A 34 -2.77 -4.06 -10.79
C SER A 34 -2.74 -4.93 -9.54
N VAL A 35 -1.92 -4.58 -8.53
CA VAL A 35 -1.86 -5.29 -7.25
C VAL A 35 -3.10 -4.97 -6.42
N ALA A 36 -3.53 -3.72 -6.36
CA ALA A 36 -4.73 -3.29 -5.66
C ALA A 36 -5.97 -4.10 -6.09
N ARG A 37 -6.14 -4.32 -7.40
CA ARG A 37 -7.24 -5.13 -7.96
C ARG A 37 -7.20 -6.62 -7.60
N ARG A 38 -6.10 -7.12 -7.01
CA ARG A 38 -5.96 -8.54 -6.63
C ARG A 38 -6.34 -8.81 -5.18
N PHE A 39 -6.57 -7.78 -4.37
CA PHE A 39 -7.10 -7.98 -3.04
C PHE A 39 -8.60 -8.33 -3.14
N PRO A 40 -9.02 -9.48 -2.56
CA PRO A 40 -10.43 -9.84 -2.53
C PRO A 40 -11.21 -8.79 -1.74
N ASP A 41 -12.46 -8.53 -2.15
CA ASP A 41 -13.37 -7.58 -1.50
C ASP A 41 -12.91 -6.12 -1.50
N ALA A 42 -12.01 -5.74 -2.43
CA ALA A 42 -11.53 -4.37 -2.60
C ALA A 42 -12.67 -3.40 -3.00
N ASP A 43 -13.25 -2.66 -2.06
CA ASP A 43 -14.28 -1.63 -2.32
C ASP A 43 -13.63 -0.26 -2.57
N GLY A 44 -12.75 -0.22 -3.58
CA GLY A 44 -12.03 0.98 -3.99
C GLY A 44 -10.66 1.17 -3.35
N GLU A 45 -10.11 2.36 -3.57
CA GLU A 45 -8.72 2.70 -3.26
C GLU A 45 -8.66 4.05 -2.52
N LEU A 46 -7.80 4.18 -1.51
CA LEU A 46 -7.40 5.47 -0.93
C LEU A 46 -5.98 5.78 -1.38
N VAL A 47 -5.78 6.91 -2.06
CA VAL A 47 -4.44 7.39 -2.39
C VAL A 47 -3.99 8.39 -1.34
N ILE A 48 -2.82 8.16 -0.77
CA ILE A 48 -2.15 9.03 0.19
C ILE A 48 -0.83 9.48 -0.44
N ALA A 49 -0.51 10.77 -0.37
CA ALA A 49 0.79 11.27 -0.80
C ALA A 49 1.85 10.97 0.28
N ALA A 50 3.02 10.46 -0.09
CA ALA A 50 4.10 10.20 0.87
C ALA A 50 4.41 11.40 1.77
N ALA A 51 4.45 12.61 1.17
CA ALA A 51 4.69 13.86 1.88
C ALA A 51 3.72 14.15 3.05
N SER A 52 2.48 13.63 3.03
CA SER A 52 1.55 13.82 4.15
C SER A 52 1.91 12.97 5.37
N LEU A 53 2.64 11.87 5.16
CA LEU A 53 3.03 10.94 6.23
C LEU A 53 4.23 11.43 7.03
N THR A 54 5.03 12.35 6.50
CA THR A 54 6.14 12.98 7.22
C THR A 54 5.66 13.81 8.41
N GLY A 55 4.54 14.53 8.24
CA GLY A 55 3.94 15.36 9.29
C GLY A 55 3.06 14.56 10.26
N ASP A 56 2.40 13.51 9.76
CA ASP A 56 1.57 12.61 10.55
C ASP A 56 1.75 11.14 10.13
N PRO A 57 2.75 10.45 10.71
CA PRO A 57 2.99 9.04 10.41
C PRO A 57 1.82 8.11 10.79
N ALA A 58 1.01 8.50 11.78
CA ALA A 58 -0.09 7.69 12.28
C ALA A 58 -1.28 7.65 11.30
N ALA A 59 -1.34 8.61 10.36
CA ALA A 59 -2.38 8.67 9.33
C ALA A 59 -2.45 7.39 8.48
N LEU A 60 -1.31 6.73 8.22
CA LEU A 60 -1.30 5.48 7.46
C LEU A 60 -1.97 4.33 8.21
N VAL A 61 -1.69 4.19 9.51
CA VAL A 61 -2.33 3.18 10.36
C VAL A 61 -3.81 3.47 10.50
N ALA A 62 -4.18 4.73 10.75
CA ALA A 62 -5.58 5.14 10.87
C ALA A 62 -6.38 4.77 9.61
N ALA A 63 -5.84 5.09 8.43
CA ALA A 63 -6.45 4.73 7.16
C ALA A 63 -6.52 3.21 6.95
N ALA A 64 -5.48 2.46 7.32
CA ALA A 64 -5.44 1.01 7.16
C ALA A 64 -6.31 0.25 8.19
N SER A 65 -6.63 0.86 9.33
CA SER A 65 -7.55 0.33 10.34
C SER A 65 -9.01 0.68 10.07
N GLU A 66 -9.28 1.60 9.14
CA GLU A 66 -10.65 2.00 8.80
C GLU A 66 -11.39 0.84 8.12
N ILE A 67 -12.59 0.54 8.61
CA ILE A 67 -13.49 -0.47 8.05
C ILE A 67 -14.51 0.25 7.16
N PRO A 68 -14.59 -0.05 5.86
CA PRO A 68 -15.57 0.56 4.97
C PRO A 68 -17.02 0.33 5.42
N MET A 69 -17.87 1.37 5.30
CA MET A 69 -19.27 1.35 5.73
C MET A 69 -20.14 0.33 4.98
N PHE A 70 -19.79 0.01 3.73
CA PHE A 70 -20.52 -0.94 2.90
C PHE A 70 -19.95 -2.36 2.95
N GLY A 71 -19.02 -2.62 3.88
CA GLY A 71 -18.29 -3.87 3.97
C GLY A 71 -17.15 -3.96 2.96
N GLY A 72 -16.42 -5.08 3.00
CA GLY A 72 -15.21 -5.26 2.20
C GLY A 72 -13.98 -4.59 2.82
N THR A 73 -12.92 -4.53 2.03
CA THR A 73 -11.61 -3.99 2.43
C THR A 73 -11.23 -2.89 1.45
N ARG A 74 -10.69 -1.76 1.90
CA ARG A 74 -10.18 -0.72 0.99
C ARG A 74 -8.69 -0.89 0.81
N VAL A 75 -8.17 -0.77 -0.41
CA VAL A 75 -6.71 -0.76 -0.60
C VAL A 75 -6.18 0.65 -0.35
N ILE A 76 -5.15 0.78 0.48
CA ILE A 76 -4.45 2.06 0.67
C ILE A 76 -3.23 2.08 -0.25
N ARG A 77 -3.11 3.09 -1.10
CA ARG A 77 -1.93 3.30 -1.95
C ARG A 77 -1.18 4.55 -1.50
N VAL A 78 0.13 4.41 -1.31
CA VAL A 78 1.04 5.53 -1.09
C VAL A 78 1.86 5.75 -2.36
N ASP A 79 1.77 6.95 -2.93
CA ASP A 79 2.51 7.34 -4.12
C ASP A 79 3.69 8.25 -3.75
N ASP A 80 4.74 8.24 -4.59
CA ASP A 80 5.96 9.05 -4.46
C ASP A 80 6.74 8.84 -3.15
N ALA A 81 6.80 7.59 -2.69
CA ALA A 81 7.44 7.26 -1.42
C ALA A 81 8.97 7.25 -1.50
N GLY A 82 9.61 7.91 -0.54
CA GLY A 82 11.04 7.87 -0.27
C GLY A 82 11.34 7.31 1.12
N GLU A 83 12.43 7.76 1.75
CA GLU A 83 12.72 7.43 3.15
C GLU A 83 11.76 8.09 4.15
N ASP A 84 11.04 9.12 3.69
CA ASP A 84 10.08 9.90 4.46
C ASP A 84 8.89 9.08 4.99
N VAL A 85 8.52 7.99 4.31
CA VAL A 85 7.44 7.10 4.77
C VAL A 85 7.89 6.09 5.82
N LEU A 86 9.18 6.02 6.17
CA LEU A 86 9.72 4.98 7.07
C LEU A 86 9.01 4.96 8.43
N GLY A 87 8.72 6.13 9.00
CA GLY A 87 8.01 6.23 10.27
C GLY A 87 6.60 5.64 10.20
N ALA A 88 5.86 5.94 9.13
CA ALA A 88 4.50 5.43 8.93
C ALA A 88 4.50 3.92 8.66
N VAL A 89 5.44 3.42 7.86
CA VAL A 89 5.62 1.98 7.58
C VAL A 89 5.96 1.21 8.86
N SER A 90 6.84 1.75 9.70
CA SER A 90 7.21 1.10 10.97
C SER A 90 5.98 0.93 11.86
N GLN A 91 5.17 1.98 12.03
CA GLN A 91 3.93 1.90 12.81
C GLN A 91 2.91 0.92 12.19
N LEU A 92 2.79 0.88 10.87
CA LEU A 92 1.92 -0.07 10.16
C LEU A 92 2.30 -1.53 10.43
N LEU A 93 3.61 -1.83 10.43
CA LEU A 93 4.09 -3.20 10.64
C LEU A 93 3.87 -3.69 12.07
N ASP A 94 3.92 -2.77 13.04
CA ASP A 94 3.64 -3.04 14.46
C ASP A 94 2.14 -3.10 14.77
N ALA A 95 1.29 -2.51 13.92
CA ALA A 95 -0.15 -2.49 14.10
C ALA A 95 -0.87 -3.71 13.51
N ALA A 96 -2.00 -4.07 14.13
CA ALA A 96 -2.99 -4.95 13.52
C ALA A 96 -3.96 -4.08 12.69
N VAL A 97 -3.82 -4.15 11.37
CA VAL A 97 -4.66 -3.43 10.40
C VAL A 97 -5.46 -4.40 9.56
N THR A 98 -6.61 -3.95 9.07
CA THR A 98 -7.51 -4.76 8.23
C THR A 98 -7.24 -4.53 6.75
N SER A 99 -6.93 -3.30 6.38
CA SER A 99 -6.76 -2.87 5.00
C SER A 99 -5.31 -3.02 4.55
N PRO A 100 -5.05 -3.61 3.37
CA PRO A 100 -3.73 -3.76 2.84
C PRO A 100 -3.20 -2.43 2.29
N VAL A 101 -1.89 -2.26 2.39
CA VAL A 101 -1.17 -1.08 1.90
C VAL A 101 -0.28 -1.45 0.72
N VAL A 102 -0.31 -0.64 -0.33
CA VAL A 102 0.60 -0.71 -1.49
C VAL A 102 1.41 0.59 -1.54
N ILE A 103 2.72 0.49 -1.53
CA ILE A 103 3.63 1.64 -1.60
C ILE A 103 4.34 1.63 -2.95
N VAL A 104 4.34 2.78 -3.61
CA VAL A 104 5.09 3.02 -4.84
C VAL A 104 6.26 3.93 -4.51
N ALA A 105 7.47 3.43 -4.73
CA ALA A 105 8.72 4.11 -4.45
C ALA A 105 9.68 4.00 -5.64
N GLY A 106 10.70 4.86 -5.63
CA GLY A 106 11.77 4.88 -6.65
C GLY A 106 11.65 6.07 -7.61
N ALA A 107 12.76 6.34 -8.29
CA ALA A 107 12.94 7.39 -9.31
C ALA A 107 13.98 6.92 -10.33
#